data_AF-A0A8S2UZP4-F1
#
_entry.id   AF-A0A8S2UZP4-F1
#
_cell.length_a   1.000
_cell.length_b   1.000
_cell.length_c   1.000
_cell.angle_alpha   90.00
_cell.angle_beta   90.00
_cell.angle_gamma   90.00
#
_symmetry.space_group_name_H-M   'P 1'
#
loop_
_entity.id
_entity.type
_entity.pdbx_description
1 polymer ?
#
loop_
_entity_poly.entity_id
_entity_poly.type
_entity_poly.pdbx_seq_one_letter_code
_entity_poly.pdbx_strand_id
1 'polypeptide(L)'
;EQLKTSLVEAARKHRQTLLDKLVNDYRNECQSICGEYEAVKQRALTKPSTTAELNDIVKFIDNAKGEKTLQLMQRIKEMQRQMEYLLEEYLFSDDDIKLNSETLLWPNNIGPIFDTSDELTQQVRGKNEQVLLEKRERLISDLQKMQRRVDEFADNGVLQMMAEYALDVKHVQKKIVDVENEIEWINQTHSQLKEQEF
;
A
#
# COMPACT_ATOMS: atom_id res chain seq x y z
N GLU A 1 57.59 -0.62 -36.12
CA GLU A 1 56.24 -0.36 -36.68
C GLU A 1 55.22 -1.45 -36.40
N GLN A 2 55.29 -2.66 -36.97
CA GLN A 2 54.23 -3.68 -36.79
C GLN A 2 53.91 -4.04 -35.32
N LEU A 3 54.93 -4.22 -34.47
CA LEU A 3 54.72 -4.50 -33.03
C LEU A 3 54.03 -3.34 -32.29
N LYS A 4 54.33 -2.09 -32.66
CA LYS A 4 53.68 -0.91 -32.04
C LYS A 4 52.21 -0.87 -32.43
N THR A 5 51.89 -1.10 -33.69
CA THR A 5 50.51 -1.14 -34.18
C THR A 5 49.70 -2.23 -33.49
N SER A 6 50.23 -3.45 -33.37
CA SER A 6 49.52 -4.55 -32.72
C SER A 6 49.29 -4.31 -31.22
N LEU A 7 50.25 -3.69 -30.52
CA LEU A 7 50.08 -3.29 -29.11
C LEU A 7 48.98 -2.23 -28.96
N VAL A 8 48.94 -1.22 -29.84
CA VAL A 8 47.89 -0.19 -29.81
C VAL A 8 46.51 -0.79 -30.09
N GLU A 9 46.39 -1.70 -31.04
CA GLU A 9 45.13 -2.40 -31.33
C GLU A 9 44.67 -3.25 -30.16
N ALA A 10 45.59 -4.00 -29.53
CA ALA A 10 45.28 -4.78 -28.34
C ALA A 10 44.80 -3.87 -27.19
N ALA A 11 45.48 -2.76 -26.92
CA ALA A 11 45.08 -1.81 -25.88
C ALA A 11 43.69 -1.21 -26.16
N ARG A 12 43.42 -0.81 -27.41
CA ARG A 12 42.09 -0.30 -27.81
C ARG A 12 40.99 -1.33 -27.62
N LYS A 13 41.26 -2.60 -27.97
CA LYS A 13 40.30 -3.69 -27.77
C LYS A 13 39.96 -3.88 -26.28
N HIS A 14 40.98 -3.92 -25.41
CA HIS A 14 40.76 -4.04 -23.97
C HIS A 14 39.98 -2.85 -23.40
N ARG A 15 40.33 -1.63 -23.82
CA ARG A 15 39.57 -0.42 -23.44
C ARG A 15 38.11 -0.53 -23.86
N GLN A 16 37.82 -0.93 -25.10
CA GLN A 16 36.45 -1.10 -25.57
C GLN A 16 35.70 -2.13 -24.72
N THR A 17 36.31 -3.29 -24.43
CA THR A 17 35.69 -4.32 -23.58
C THR A 17 35.38 -3.82 -22.17
N LEU A 18 36.27 -3.02 -21.58
CA LEU A 18 36.02 -2.41 -20.27
C LEU A 18 34.90 -1.37 -20.32
N LEU A 19 34.88 -0.55 -21.38
CA LEU A 19 33.85 0.46 -21.59
C LEU A 19 32.47 -0.18 -21.79
N ASP A 20 32.38 -1.21 -22.63
CA ASP A 20 31.13 -1.95 -22.87
C ASP A 20 30.59 -2.57 -21.57
N LYS A 21 31.49 -3.10 -20.73
CA LYS A 21 31.11 -3.63 -19.41
C LYS A 21 30.59 -2.51 -18.49
N LEU A 22 31.30 -1.39 -18.41
CA LEU A 22 30.92 -0.25 -17.57
C LEU A 22 29.55 0.30 -17.97
N VAL A 23 29.29 0.44 -19.28
CA VAL A 23 28.00 0.89 -19.82
C VAL A 23 26.89 -0.11 -19.51
N ASN A 24 27.17 -1.42 -19.62
CA ASN A 24 26.18 -2.44 -19.27
C ASN A 24 25.86 -2.42 -17.77
N ASP A 25 26.87 -2.30 -16.90
CA ASP A 25 26.68 -2.22 -15.45
C ASP A 25 25.87 -0.96 -15.08
N TYR A 26 26.17 0.18 -15.72
CA TYR A 26 25.41 1.43 -15.59
C TYR A 26 23.94 1.27 -16.01
N ARG A 27 23.68 0.65 -17.17
CA ARG A 27 22.33 0.41 -17.68
C ARG A 27 21.53 -0.49 -16.74
N ASN A 28 22.16 -1.55 -16.24
CA ASN A 28 21.54 -2.46 -15.28
C ASN A 28 21.17 -1.74 -13.97
N GLU A 29 22.03 -0.84 -13.50
CA GLU A 29 21.75 -0.05 -12.30
C GLU A 29 20.58 0.93 -12.51
N CYS A 30 20.53 1.63 -13.65
CA CYS A 30 19.37 2.45 -14.01
C CYS A 30 18.06 1.65 -14.01
N GLN A 31 18.07 0.48 -14.65
CA GLN A 31 16.90 -0.42 -14.71
C GLN A 31 16.49 -0.91 -13.33
N SER A 32 17.46 -1.28 -12.48
CA SER A 32 17.21 -1.70 -11.11
C SER A 32 16.55 -0.58 -10.30
N ILE A 33 17.07 0.64 -10.37
CA ILE A 33 16.52 1.80 -9.65
C ILE A 33 15.09 2.10 -10.13
N CYS A 34 14.87 2.17 -11.45
CA CYS A 34 13.52 2.38 -12.00
C CYS A 34 12.55 1.28 -11.57
N GLY A 35 12.97 0.02 -11.60
CA GLY A 35 12.16 -1.12 -11.19
C GLY A 35 11.78 -1.06 -9.71
N GLU A 36 12.69 -0.63 -8.84
CA GLU A 36 12.41 -0.47 -7.41
C GLU A 36 11.44 0.68 -7.12
N TYR A 37 11.60 1.82 -7.80
CA TYR A 37 10.62 2.92 -7.70
C TYR A 37 9.24 2.51 -8.23
N GLU A 38 9.18 1.80 -9.35
CA GLU A 38 7.91 1.33 -9.89
C GLU A 38 7.24 0.33 -8.92
N ALA A 39 8.01 -0.55 -8.27
CA ALA A 39 7.47 -1.45 -7.24
C ALA A 39 6.90 -0.67 -6.04
N VAL A 40 7.59 0.39 -5.60
CA VAL A 40 7.08 1.29 -4.53
C VAL A 40 5.78 1.95 -4.96
N LYS A 41 5.74 2.51 -6.18
CA LYS A 41 4.54 3.13 -6.74
C LYS A 41 3.37 2.16 -6.83
N GLN A 42 3.58 0.95 -7.35
CA GLN A 42 2.51 -0.05 -7.48
C GLN A 42 1.92 -0.41 -6.12
N ARG A 43 2.77 -0.61 -5.11
CA ARG A 43 2.30 -0.90 -3.75
C ARG A 43 1.60 0.29 -3.10
N ALA A 44 2.14 1.50 -3.26
CA ALA A 44 1.51 2.72 -2.73
C ALA A 44 0.13 3.00 -3.36
N LEU A 45 -0.06 2.69 -4.65
CA LEU A 45 -1.33 2.90 -5.35
C LEU A 45 -2.31 1.72 -5.23
N THR A 46 -1.96 0.68 -4.48
CA THR A 46 -2.87 -0.44 -4.22
C THR A 46 -4.02 0.02 -3.34
N LYS A 47 -5.26 -0.28 -3.75
CA LYS A 47 -6.45 0.05 -2.96
C LYS A 47 -6.68 -1.02 -1.88
N PRO A 48 -6.59 -0.68 -0.59
CA PRO A 48 -6.84 -1.63 0.49
C PRO A 48 -8.32 -2.03 0.54
N SER A 49 -8.58 -3.32 0.76
CA SER A 49 -9.92 -3.91 0.92
C SER A 49 -10.25 -4.21 2.38
N THR A 50 -9.25 -4.33 3.24
CA THR A 50 -9.41 -4.60 4.68
C THR A 50 -8.66 -3.57 5.53
N THR A 51 -9.06 -3.42 6.80
CA THR A 51 -8.35 -2.57 7.77
C THR A 51 -6.90 -3.03 7.98
N ALA A 52 -6.65 -4.34 7.90
CA ALA A 52 -5.31 -4.91 7.98
C ALA A 52 -4.44 -4.52 6.78
N GLU A 53 -4.98 -4.61 5.56
CA GLU A 53 -4.29 -4.15 4.34
C GLU A 53 -4.02 -2.65 4.36
N LEU A 54 -4.99 -1.85 4.85
CA LEU A 54 -4.82 -0.41 5.04
C LEU A 54 -3.61 -0.13 5.96
N ASN A 55 -3.50 -0.86 7.07
CA ASN A 55 -2.38 -0.73 8.01
C ASN A 55 -1.03 -1.13 7.40
N ASP A 56 -1.01 -2.21 6.62
CA ASP A 56 0.21 -2.65 5.92
C ASP A 56 0.69 -1.59 4.92
N ILE A 57 -0.23 -1.02 4.15
CA ILE A 57 0.08 0.02 3.16
C ILE A 57 0.61 1.28 3.85
N VAL A 58 -0.02 1.75 4.93
CA VAL A 58 0.46 2.92 5.70
C VAL A 58 1.88 2.71 6.21
N LYS A 59 2.14 1.59 6.88
CA LYS A 59 3.49 1.25 7.39
C LYS A 59 4.51 1.17 6.27
N PHE A 60 4.12 0.61 5.13
CA PHE A 60 4.98 0.55 3.96
C PHE A 60 5.33 1.94 3.43
N ILE A 61 4.35 2.84 3.29
CA ILE A 61 4.57 4.21 2.80
C ILE A 61 5.49 4.98 3.73
N ASP A 62 5.30 4.87 5.05
CA ASP A 62 6.15 5.54 6.03
C ASP A 62 7.61 5.08 5.94
N ASN A 63 7.82 3.76 5.81
CA ASN A 63 9.16 3.21 5.57
C ASN A 63 9.72 3.67 4.21
N ALA A 64 8.88 3.66 3.17
CA ALA A 64 9.28 4.00 1.81
C ALA A 64 9.70 5.47 1.68
N LYS A 65 8.95 6.39 2.29
CA LYS A 65 9.26 7.83 2.36
C LYS A 65 10.59 8.09 3.07
N GLY A 66 10.93 7.30 4.08
CA GLY A 66 12.17 7.41 4.82
C GLY A 66 13.33 6.67 4.18
N GLU A 67 13.58 5.46 4.67
CA GLU A 67 14.81 4.71 4.39
C GLU A 67 14.93 4.33 2.91
N LYS A 68 13.85 3.82 2.30
CA LYS A 68 13.92 3.29 0.93
C LYS A 68 14.21 4.38 -0.09
N THR A 69 13.50 5.50 -0.04
CA THR A 69 13.72 6.64 -0.95
C THR A 69 15.12 7.21 -0.76
N LEU A 70 15.60 7.32 0.48
CA LEU A 70 16.96 7.79 0.75
C LEU A 70 18.03 6.87 0.11
N GLN A 71 17.88 5.54 0.25
CA GLN A 71 18.78 4.56 -0.36
C GLN A 71 18.80 4.70 -1.89
N LEU A 72 17.62 4.81 -2.52
CA LEU A 72 17.53 4.96 -3.98
C LEU A 72 18.12 6.30 -4.45
N MET A 73 17.92 7.39 -3.71
CA MET A 73 18.55 8.69 -4.01
C MET A 73 20.09 8.63 -3.92
N GLN A 74 20.65 7.89 -2.97
CA GLN A 74 22.11 7.72 -2.87
C GLN A 74 22.67 6.95 -4.07
N ARG A 75 21.98 5.89 -4.50
CA ARG A 75 22.36 5.13 -5.70
C ARG A 75 22.32 6.00 -6.95
N ILE A 76 21.27 6.83 -7.11
CA ILE A 76 21.19 7.81 -8.20
C ILE A 76 22.39 8.76 -8.19
N LYS A 77 22.82 9.27 -7.02
CA LYS A 77 23.98 10.17 -6.92
C LYS A 77 25.28 9.50 -7.35
N GLU A 78 25.53 8.27 -6.93
CA GLU A 78 26.73 7.53 -7.38
C GLU A 78 26.68 7.29 -8.89
N MET A 79 25.50 6.98 -9.41
CA MET A 79 25.31 6.73 -10.82
C MET A 79 25.52 8.03 -11.63
N GLN A 80 25.06 9.20 -11.15
CA GLN A 80 25.37 10.50 -11.75
C GLN A 80 26.88 10.77 -11.84
N ARG A 81 27.66 10.35 -10.84
CA ARG A 81 29.13 10.47 -10.88
C ARG A 81 29.75 9.59 -11.97
N GLN A 82 29.23 8.38 -12.18
CA GLN A 82 29.70 7.50 -13.26
C GLN A 82 29.35 8.08 -14.64
N MET A 83 28.20 8.78 -14.74
CA MET A 83 27.76 9.43 -15.96
C MET A 83 28.76 10.49 -16.45
N GLU A 84 29.38 11.26 -15.55
CA GLU A 84 30.37 12.29 -15.92
C GLU A 84 31.51 11.71 -16.78
N TYR A 85 32.03 10.53 -16.43
CA TYR A 85 33.05 9.84 -17.21
C TYR A 85 32.49 9.28 -18.53
N LEU A 86 31.32 8.66 -18.48
CA LEU A 86 30.73 8.01 -19.65
C LEU A 86 30.33 9.02 -20.74
N LEU A 87 29.98 10.25 -20.40
CA LEU A 87 29.67 11.29 -21.37
C LEU A 87 30.85 11.67 -22.27
N GLU A 88 32.10 11.48 -21.80
CA GLU A 88 33.31 11.76 -22.58
C GLU A 88 33.75 10.56 -23.42
N GLU A 89 33.55 9.34 -22.92
CA GLU A 89 34.10 8.13 -23.52
C GLU A 89 33.07 7.29 -24.31
N TYR A 90 31.77 7.52 -24.11
CA TYR A 90 30.68 6.73 -24.70
C TYR A 90 29.62 7.58 -25.39
N LEU A 91 29.13 7.10 -26.53
CA LEU A 91 28.00 7.69 -27.24
C LEU A 91 26.72 6.97 -26.82
N PHE A 92 25.89 7.64 -26.02
CA PHE A 92 24.62 7.10 -25.56
C PHE A 92 23.61 6.96 -26.69
N SER A 93 22.87 5.84 -26.68
CA SER A 93 21.71 5.66 -27.54
C SER A 93 20.51 6.46 -27.01
N ASP A 94 19.51 6.69 -27.86
CA ASP A 94 18.26 7.34 -27.44
C ASP A 94 17.57 6.60 -26.29
N ASP A 95 17.66 5.27 -26.26
CA ASP A 95 17.07 4.44 -25.21
C ASP A 95 17.83 4.57 -23.89
N ASP A 96 19.16 4.69 -23.92
CA ASP A 96 19.95 4.98 -22.73
C ASP A 96 19.64 6.38 -22.17
N ILE A 97 19.48 7.37 -23.04
CA ILE A 97 19.13 8.74 -22.63
C ILE A 97 17.75 8.77 -21.98
N LYS A 98 16.77 8.06 -22.55
CA LYS A 98 15.42 7.93 -21.97
C LYS A 98 15.46 7.26 -20.60
N LEU A 99 16.12 6.11 -20.50
CA LEU A 99 16.25 5.36 -19.26
C LEU A 99 16.91 6.22 -18.17
N ASN A 100 18.03 6.88 -18.49
CA ASN A 100 18.70 7.78 -17.56
C ASN A 100 17.78 8.94 -17.13
N SER A 101 17.07 9.56 -18.07
CA SER A 101 16.14 10.65 -17.77
C SER A 101 15.04 10.19 -16.81
N GLU A 102 14.47 9.01 -17.04
CA GLU A 102 13.49 8.40 -16.16
C GLU A 102 14.07 8.15 -14.76
N THR A 103 15.24 7.53 -14.67
CA THR A 103 15.95 7.28 -13.40
C THR A 103 16.17 8.57 -12.60
N LEU A 104 16.59 9.66 -13.25
CA LEU A 104 16.85 10.94 -12.60
C LEU A 104 15.59 11.71 -12.19
N LEU A 105 14.45 11.45 -12.85
CA LEU A 105 13.17 12.11 -12.54
C LEU A 105 12.40 11.43 -11.41
N TRP A 106 12.66 10.14 -11.13
CA TRP A 106 11.97 9.39 -10.08
C TRP A 106 11.90 10.08 -8.71
N PRO A 107 12.98 10.67 -8.17
CA PRO A 107 12.94 11.38 -6.88
C PRO A 107 11.92 12.52 -6.83
N ASN A 108 11.68 13.20 -7.97
CA ASN A 108 10.68 14.27 -8.06
C ASN A 108 9.27 13.70 -8.25
N ASN A 109 9.16 12.58 -8.98
CA ASN A 109 7.87 11.98 -9.33
C ASN A 109 7.26 11.13 -8.22
N ILE A 110 8.07 10.63 -7.28
CA ILE A 110 7.59 9.74 -6.20
C ILE A 110 6.80 10.47 -5.11
N GLY A 111 7.09 11.75 -4.86
CA GLY A 111 6.38 12.57 -3.86
C GLY A 111 4.87 12.62 -4.10
N PRO A 112 4.41 13.07 -5.29
CA PRO A 112 2.98 13.09 -5.63
C PRO A 112 2.28 11.72 -5.57
N ILE A 113 3.01 10.63 -5.79
CA ILE A 113 2.48 9.26 -5.67
C ILE A 113 2.18 8.94 -4.20
N PHE A 114 3.06 9.35 -3.29
CA PHE A 114 2.82 9.22 -1.87
C PHE A 114 1.64 10.07 -1.40
N ASP A 115 1.52 11.32 -1.89
CA ASP A 115 0.37 12.18 -1.56
C ASP A 115 -0.95 11.54 -2.01
N THR A 116 -0.99 10.99 -3.23
CA THR A 116 -2.15 10.26 -3.75
C THR A 116 -2.49 9.03 -2.91
N SER A 117 -1.46 8.34 -2.41
CA SER A 117 -1.63 7.17 -1.55
C SER A 117 -2.18 7.52 -0.17
N ASP A 118 -1.72 8.64 0.40
CA ASP A 118 -2.25 9.18 1.66
C ASP A 118 -3.73 9.55 1.49
N GLU A 119 -4.10 10.24 0.40
CA GLU A 119 -5.49 10.55 0.08
C GLU A 119 -6.37 9.29 -0.06
N LEU A 120 -5.89 8.27 -0.77
CA LEU A 120 -6.59 7.00 -0.94
C LEU A 120 -6.83 6.31 0.41
N THR A 121 -5.81 6.29 1.26
CA THR A 121 -5.85 5.71 2.60
C THR A 121 -6.88 6.44 3.47
N GLN A 122 -6.88 7.77 3.46
CA GLN A 122 -7.85 8.58 4.20
C GLN A 122 -9.30 8.35 3.71
N GLN A 123 -9.50 8.26 2.40
CA GLN A 123 -10.83 7.95 1.84
C GLN A 123 -11.34 6.57 2.26
N VAL A 124 -10.48 5.55 2.23
CA VAL A 124 -10.87 4.19 2.64
C VAL A 124 -11.17 4.16 4.14
N ARG A 125 -10.35 4.81 4.95
CA ARG A 125 -10.59 4.96 6.40
C ARG A 125 -11.93 5.60 6.69
N GLY A 126 -12.22 6.76 6.11
CA GLY A 126 -13.48 7.46 6.33
C GLY A 126 -14.70 6.63 5.92
N LYS A 127 -14.60 5.84 4.83
CA LYS A 127 -15.66 4.90 4.45
C LYS A 127 -15.84 3.78 5.48
N ASN A 128 -14.75 3.24 6.02
CA ASN A 128 -14.83 2.20 7.05
C ASN A 128 -15.45 2.73 8.34
N GLU A 129 -15.08 3.95 8.75
CA GLU A 129 -15.69 4.64 9.90
C GLU A 129 -17.19 4.89 9.69
N GLN A 130 -17.59 5.34 8.49
CA GLN A 130 -19.00 5.52 8.16
C GLN A 130 -19.78 4.21 8.25
N VAL A 131 -19.25 3.12 7.67
CA VAL A 131 -19.90 1.79 7.75
C VAL A 131 -20.01 1.32 9.20
N LEU A 132 -18.99 1.57 10.02
CA LEU A 132 -19.02 1.24 11.44
C LEU A 132 -20.11 2.02 12.18
N LEU A 133 -20.23 3.32 11.91
CA LEU A 133 -21.28 4.17 12.49
C LEU A 133 -22.68 3.71 12.09
N GLU A 134 -22.92 3.47 10.80
CA GLU A 134 -24.20 2.99 10.29
C GLU A 134 -24.62 1.65 10.92
N LYS A 135 -23.66 0.71 11.06
CA LYS A 135 -23.91 -0.56 11.75
C LYS A 135 -24.23 -0.36 13.23
N ARG A 136 -23.50 0.52 13.92
CA ARG A 136 -23.75 0.84 15.33
C ARG A 136 -25.14 1.45 15.54
N GLU A 137 -25.56 2.37 14.68
CA GLU A 137 -26.89 2.99 14.75
C GLU A 137 -28.00 1.96 14.52
N ARG A 138 -27.84 1.08 13.52
CA ARG A 138 -28.77 -0.02 13.26
C ARG A 138 -28.89 -0.95 14.47
N LEU A 139 -27.76 -1.33 15.05
CA LEU A 139 -27.68 -2.18 16.24
C LEU A 139 -28.42 -1.56 17.43
N ILE A 140 -28.22 -0.26 17.68
CA ILE A 140 -28.93 0.47 18.75
C ILE A 140 -30.45 0.44 18.53
N SER A 141 -30.91 0.70 17.30
CA SER A 141 -32.34 0.60 16.96
C SER A 141 -32.89 -0.81 17.19
N ASP A 142 -32.14 -1.84 16.83
CA ASP A 142 -32.57 -3.23 17.00
C ASP A 142 -32.60 -3.65 18.47
N LEU A 143 -31.63 -3.21 19.28
CA LEU A 143 -31.64 -3.35 20.74
C LEU A 143 -32.87 -2.69 21.37
N GLN A 144 -33.23 -1.47 20.95
CA GLN A 144 -34.43 -0.78 21.45
C GLN A 144 -35.74 -1.49 21.07
N LYS A 145 -35.81 -2.10 19.89
CA LYS A 145 -36.97 -2.92 19.49
C LYS A 145 -37.05 -4.19 20.32
N MET A 146 -35.92 -4.86 20.55
CA MET A 146 -35.87 -6.07 21.38
C MET A 146 -36.22 -5.77 22.84
N GLN A 147 -35.69 -4.68 23.40
CA GLN A 147 -36.02 -4.26 24.77
C GLN A 147 -37.54 -4.08 24.93
N ARG A 148 -38.18 -3.31 24.03
CA ARG A 148 -39.65 -3.16 24.02
C ARG A 148 -40.37 -4.49 23.94
N ARG A 149 -39.89 -5.41 23.09
CA ARG A 149 -40.51 -6.73 22.95
C ARG A 149 -40.37 -7.59 24.20
N VAL A 150 -39.25 -7.51 24.89
CA VAL A 150 -39.03 -8.18 26.18
C VAL A 150 -39.93 -7.58 27.26
N ASP A 151 -40.09 -6.26 27.29
CA ASP A 151 -41.00 -5.58 28.23
C ASP A 151 -42.46 -6.03 28.02
N GLU A 152 -42.91 -6.17 26.76
CA GLU A 152 -44.25 -6.68 26.41
C GLU A 152 -44.49 -8.13 26.86
N PHE A 153 -43.44 -8.93 27.12
CA PHE A 153 -43.63 -10.29 27.64
C PHE A 153 -44.24 -10.32 29.03
N ALA A 154 -44.11 -9.24 29.81
CA ALA A 154 -44.78 -9.13 31.11
C ALA A 154 -46.31 -9.14 30.99
N ASP A 155 -46.85 -8.74 29.83
CA ASP A 155 -48.30 -8.66 29.55
C ASP A 155 -48.86 -9.97 28.97
N ASN A 156 -48.03 -11.00 28.76
CA ASN A 156 -48.44 -12.30 28.22
C ASN A 156 -49.22 -13.11 29.26
N GLY A 157 -50.55 -12.99 29.26
CA GLY A 157 -51.45 -13.71 30.17
C GLY A 157 -52.44 -14.68 29.53
N VAL A 158 -52.53 -14.72 28.18
CA VAL A 158 -53.57 -15.48 27.48
C VAL A 158 -53.11 -16.92 27.23
N LEU A 159 -53.70 -17.87 27.97
CA LEU A 159 -53.33 -19.30 27.92
C LEU A 159 -53.46 -19.94 26.53
N GLN A 160 -54.42 -19.48 25.71
CA GLN A 160 -54.60 -19.96 24.33
C GLN A 160 -53.45 -19.56 23.39
N MET A 161 -52.67 -18.53 23.73
CA MET A 161 -51.58 -17.99 22.91
C MET A 161 -50.20 -18.47 23.36
N MET A 162 -50.10 -19.38 24.34
CA MET A 162 -48.80 -19.83 24.92
C MET A 162 -47.81 -20.33 23.87
N ALA A 163 -48.28 -21.04 22.84
CA ALA A 163 -47.42 -21.53 21.77
C ALA A 163 -46.79 -20.38 20.96
N GLU A 164 -47.56 -19.32 20.70
CA GLU A 164 -47.11 -18.12 19.98
C GLU A 164 -46.10 -17.34 20.84
N TYR A 165 -46.36 -17.17 22.13
CA TYR A 165 -45.41 -16.54 23.06
C TYR A 165 -44.08 -17.30 23.13
N ALA A 166 -44.12 -18.64 23.18
CA ALA A 166 -42.91 -19.46 23.21
C ALA A 166 -42.08 -19.36 21.90
N LEU A 167 -42.74 -19.24 20.74
CA LEU A 167 -42.07 -19.00 19.47
C LEU A 167 -41.41 -17.63 19.42
N ASP A 168 -42.08 -16.62 19.96
CA ASP A 168 -41.60 -15.25 19.95
C ASP A 168 -40.42 -15.05 20.91
N VAL A 169 -40.46 -15.65 22.10
CA VAL A 169 -39.29 -15.73 23.01
C VAL A 169 -38.09 -16.35 22.31
N LYS A 170 -38.29 -17.45 21.55
CA LYS A 170 -37.20 -18.07 20.77
C LYS A 170 -36.67 -17.16 19.68
N HIS A 171 -37.54 -16.37 19.03
CA HIS A 171 -37.13 -15.40 18.03
C HIS A 171 -36.26 -14.30 18.64
N VAL A 172 -36.70 -13.72 19.76
CA VAL A 172 -35.91 -12.72 20.51
C VAL A 172 -34.58 -13.31 20.98
N GLN A 173 -34.57 -14.54 21.52
CA GLN A 173 -33.35 -15.21 21.95
C GLN A 173 -32.36 -15.40 20.79
N LYS A 174 -32.83 -15.83 19.61
CA LYS A 174 -31.96 -15.93 18.42
C LYS A 174 -31.38 -14.58 18.03
N LYS A 175 -32.22 -13.53 18.03
CA LYS A 175 -31.80 -12.18 17.65
C LYS A 175 -30.81 -11.57 18.63
N ILE A 176 -30.88 -11.91 19.92
CA ILE A 176 -29.87 -11.54 20.92
C ILE A 176 -28.51 -12.12 20.54
N VAL A 177 -28.44 -13.41 20.19
CA VAL A 177 -27.19 -14.06 19.77
C VAL A 177 -26.62 -13.39 18.50
N ASP A 178 -27.48 -13.08 17.52
CA ASP A 178 -27.04 -12.37 16.31
C ASP A 178 -26.46 -10.99 16.65
N VAL A 179 -27.08 -10.27 17.59
CA VAL A 179 -26.62 -8.95 18.07
C VAL A 179 -25.32 -9.04 18.89
N GLU A 180 -25.13 -10.08 19.69
CA GLU A 180 -23.87 -10.31 20.41
C GLU A 180 -22.69 -10.47 19.44
N ASN A 181 -22.88 -11.24 18.35
CA ASN A 181 -21.88 -11.38 17.29
C ASN A 181 -21.59 -10.04 16.58
N GLU A 182 -22.63 -9.24 16.31
CA GLU A 182 -22.45 -7.90 15.73
C GLU A 182 -21.69 -6.95 16.66
N ILE A 183 -21.97 -6.98 17.96
CA ILE A 183 -21.25 -6.20 18.99
C ILE A 183 -19.77 -6.59 18.98
N GLU A 184 -19.47 -7.88 18.98
CA GLU A 184 -18.08 -8.36 18.96
C GLU A 184 -17.35 -7.85 17.71
N TRP A 185 -17.97 -7.97 16.53
CA TRP A 185 -17.41 -7.46 15.27
C TRP A 185 -17.18 -5.94 15.31
N ILE A 186 -18.14 -5.17 15.82
CA ILE A 186 -18.01 -3.69 15.97
C ILE A 186 -16.84 -3.35 16.90
N ASN A 187 -16.72 -4.04 18.05
CA ASN A 187 -15.67 -3.78 19.03
C ASN A 187 -14.28 -4.11 18.48
N GLN A 188 -14.14 -5.21 17.75
CA GLN A 188 -12.89 -5.59 17.08
C GLN A 188 -12.51 -4.55 16.02
N THR A 189 -13.45 -4.19 15.14
CA THR A 189 -13.23 -3.20 14.07
C THR A 189 -12.87 -1.83 14.63
N HIS A 190 -13.58 -1.37 15.66
CA HIS A 190 -13.31 -0.10 16.31
C HIS A 190 -11.92 -0.07 16.98
N SER A 191 -11.50 -1.16 17.62
CA SER A 191 -10.16 -1.26 18.21
C SER A 191 -9.07 -1.16 17.14
N GLN A 192 -9.25 -1.86 16.01
CA GLN A 192 -8.32 -1.81 14.88
C GLN A 192 -8.19 -0.43 14.25
N LEU A 193 -9.28 0.34 14.19
CA LEU A 193 -9.25 1.71 13.68
C LEU A 193 -8.58 2.68 14.67
N LYS A 194 -8.79 2.50 15.98
CA LYS A 194 -8.15 3.34 17.02
C LYS A 194 -6.63 3.19 17.08
N GLU A 195 -6.12 1.99 16.84
CA GLU A 195 -4.67 1.74 16.72
C GLU A 195 -4.02 2.56 15.60
N GLN A 196 -4.81 3.15 14.69
CA GLN A 196 -4.33 3.95 13.58
C GLN A 196 -4.30 5.47 13.86
N GLU A 197 -4.73 5.93 15.04
CA GLU A 197 -4.66 7.35 15.46
C GLU A 197 -3.36 7.67 16.23
N PHE A 198 -2.58 6.65 16.57
CA PHE A 198 -1.32 6.71 17.33
C PHE A 198 -0.15 6.15 16.51
#